data_AF-A0A9X7GSJ6-F1
#
_entry.id   AF-A0A9X7GSJ6-F1
#
_cell.length_a   1.000
_cell.length_b   1.000
_cell.length_c   1.000
_cell.angle_alpha   90.00
_cell.angle_beta   90.00
_cell.angle_gamma   90.00
#
_symmetry.space_group_name_H-M   'P 1'
#
loop_
_entity.id
_entity.type
_entity.pdbx_description
1 polymer ?
#
loop_
_entity_poly.entity_id
_entity_poly.type
_entity_poly.pdbx_seq_one_letter_code
_entity_poly.pdbx_strand_id
1 'polypeptide(L)'
;MSRTNIQEKLLLNKRGGLCYELNSLLYYFLSDCGFDVYRVAGTVYDLSGNKWKPDDGHVIIILKHENQKYIIDGGFASHLPLHPVPFNN
;
A
#
# COMPACT_ATOMS: atom_id res chain seq x y z
N MET A 1 -3.23 11.31 8.37
CA MET A 1 -4.07 10.40 9.18
C MET A 1 -3.21 9.72 10.24
N SER A 2 -3.69 9.60 11.47
CA SER A 2 -2.96 8.93 12.54
C SER A 2 -3.13 7.40 12.46
N ARG A 3 -2.17 6.67 13.04
CA ARG A 3 -2.24 5.21 13.20
C ARG A 3 -3.52 4.79 13.94
N THR A 4 -3.85 5.48 15.03
CA THR A 4 -5.03 5.20 15.86
C THR A 4 -6.33 5.34 15.09
N ASN A 5 -6.51 6.41 14.31
CA ASN A 5 -7.75 6.59 13.54
C ASN A 5 -7.92 5.52 12.45
N ILE A 6 -6.82 5.11 11.82
CA ILE A 6 -6.84 4.05 10.80
C ILE A 6 -7.22 2.71 11.45
N GLN A 7 -6.62 2.37 12.59
CA GLN A 7 -6.93 1.13 13.32
C GLN A 7 -8.39 1.11 13.79
N GLU A 8 -8.87 2.20 14.38
CA GLU A 8 -10.25 2.31 14.84
C GLU A 8 -11.25 2.14 13.68
N LYS A 9 -11.04 2.87 12.57
CA LYS A 9 -11.91 2.79 11.39
C LYS A 9 -11.90 1.39 10.75
N LEU A 10 -10.72 0.86 10.43
CA LEU A 10 -10.59 -0.33 9.61
C LEU A 10 -10.78 -1.61 10.43
N LEU A 11 -10.23 -1.70 11.64
CA LEU A 11 -10.25 -2.91 12.45
C LEU A 11 -11.48 -2.96 13.37
N LEU A 12 -11.67 -1.94 14.21
CA LEU A 12 -12.73 -1.96 15.24
C LEU A 12 -14.11 -1.73 14.63
N ASN A 13 -14.21 -0.72 13.76
CA ASN A 13 -15.47 -0.37 13.08
C ASN A 13 -15.74 -1.17 11.81
N LYS A 14 -14.85 -2.13 11.45
CA LYS A 14 -14.99 -3.05 10.31
C LYS A 14 -15.31 -2.34 8.98
N ARG A 15 -14.66 -1.20 8.74
CA ARG A 15 -14.83 -0.44 7.48
C ARG A 15 -13.70 -0.75 6.50
N GLY A 16 -13.99 -0.57 5.21
CA GLY A 16 -12.95 -0.46 4.19
C GLY A 16 -12.31 0.93 4.16
N GLY A 17 -11.40 1.14 3.21
CA GLY A 17 -10.72 2.41 3.00
C GLY A 17 -10.10 2.51 1.61
N LEU A 18 -9.52 3.67 1.31
CA LEU A 18 -8.75 3.88 0.09
C LEU A 18 -7.31 3.38 0.26
N CYS A 19 -6.52 3.37 -0.82
CA CYS A 19 -5.16 2.86 -0.85
C CYS A 19 -4.27 3.42 0.27
N TYR A 20 -4.36 4.73 0.53
CA TYR A 20 -3.59 5.39 1.57
C TYR A 20 -3.97 4.96 3.00
N GLU A 21 -5.17 4.41 3.23
CA GLU A 21 -5.60 3.88 4.52
C GLU A 21 -5.19 2.42 4.64
N LEU A 22 -5.51 1.62 3.62
CA LEU A 22 -5.23 0.19 3.58
C LEU A 22 -3.72 -0.09 3.64
N ASN A 23 -2.94 0.57 2.79
CA ASN A 23 -1.48 0.40 2.77
C ASN A 23 -0.80 1.08 3.96
N SER A 24 -1.42 2.09 4.60
CA SER A 24 -0.90 2.59 5.89
C SER A 24 -1.13 1.59 7.02
N LEU A 25 -2.30 0.94 7.08
CA LEU A 25 -2.56 -0.10 8.07
C LEU A 25 -1.61 -1.29 7.89
N LEU A 26 -1.45 -1.77 6.65
CA LEU A 26 -0.55 -2.87 6.31
C LEU A 26 0.91 -2.51 6.61
N TYR A 27 1.33 -1.28 6.33
CA TYR A 27 2.66 -0.77 6.71
C TYR A 27 2.89 -0.88 8.22
N TYR A 28 1.94 -0.42 9.04
CA TYR A 28 2.09 -0.50 10.50
C TYR A 28 2.18 -1.94 10.97
N PHE A 29 1.35 -2.83 10.42
CA PHE A 29 1.37 -4.25 10.74
C PHE A 29 2.73 -4.90 10.41
N LEU A 30 3.24 -4.69 9.19
CA LEU A 30 4.53 -5.24 8.78
C LEU A 30 5.70 -4.67 9.60
N SER A 31 5.65 -3.36 9.91
CA SER A 31 6.65 -2.71 10.76
C SER A 31 6.63 -3.26 12.18
N ASP A 32 5.45 -3.50 12.77
CA ASP A 32 5.34 -4.12 14.10
C ASP A 32 5.84 -5.58 14.11
N CYS A 33 5.69 -6.29 13.00
CA CYS A 33 6.26 -7.62 12.80
C CYS A 33 7.79 -7.62 12.61
N GLY A 34 8.44 -6.44 12.55
CA GLY A 34 9.90 -6.32 12.46
C GLY A 34 10.47 -6.34 11.05
N PHE A 35 9.64 -6.20 10.01
CA PHE A 35 10.12 -6.09 8.63
C PHE A 35 10.69 -4.69 8.33
N ASP A 36 11.74 -4.61 7.50
CA ASP A 36 12.23 -3.34 6.94
C ASP A 36 11.31 -2.91 5.79
N VAL A 37 10.33 -2.08 6.13
CA VAL A 37 9.33 -1.55 5.19
C VAL A 37 9.31 -0.03 5.21
N TYR A 38 9.03 0.58 4.06
CA TYR A 38 8.77 2.01 3.95
C TYR A 38 7.66 2.28 2.92
N ARG A 39 6.95 3.39 3.07
CA ARG A 39 5.89 3.80 2.15
C ARG A 39 6.45 4.70 1.06
N VAL A 40 5.91 4.58 -0.15
CA VAL A 40 6.20 5.47 -1.26
C VAL A 40 4.90 5.91 -1.95
N ALA A 41 4.92 7.10 -2.53
CA ALA A 41 3.83 7.60 -3.36
C ALA A 41 3.97 7.07 -4.79
N GLY A 42 2.84 6.97 -5.49
CA GLY A 42 2.77 6.65 -6.90
C GLY A 42 1.58 7.35 -7.56
N THR A 43 1.68 7.56 -8.87
CA THR A 43 0.59 8.11 -9.68
C THR A 43 0.01 6.99 -10.52
N VAL A 44 -1.31 6.80 -10.46
CA VAL A 44 -1.98 5.75 -11.25
C VAL A 44 -2.16 6.23 -12.68
N TYR A 45 -1.82 5.38 -13.64
CA TYR A 45 -2.14 5.60 -15.05
C TYR A 45 -3.53 5.04 -15.40
N ASP A 46 -4.40 5.86 -15.96
CA ASP A 46 -5.73 5.47 -16.42
C ASP A 46 -5.67 5.06 -17.90
N LEU A 47 -5.71 3.75 -18.14
CA LEU A 47 -5.66 3.17 -19.49
C LEU A 47 -6.87 3.58 -20.35
N SER A 48 -8.06 3.74 -19.75
CA SER A 48 -9.29 4.07 -20.47
C SER A 48 -9.30 5.52 -20.97
N GLY A 49 -8.79 6.43 -20.14
CA GLY A 49 -8.71 7.86 -20.44
C GLY A 49 -7.38 8.31 -21.04
N ASN A 50 -6.43 7.37 -21.22
CA ASN A 50 -5.05 7.62 -21.70
C ASN A 50 -4.36 8.78 -20.95
N LYS A 51 -4.50 8.83 -19.62
CA LYS A 51 -4.03 9.96 -18.80
C LYS A 51 -3.60 9.53 -17.41
N TRP A 52 -2.73 10.31 -16.79
CA TRP A 52 -2.41 10.16 -15.38
C TRP A 52 -3.57 10.63 -14.50
N LYS A 53 -3.82 9.92 -13.41
CA LYS A 53 -4.63 10.40 -12.27
C LYS A 53 -3.85 11.49 -11.51
N PRO A 54 -4.46 12.20 -10.53
CA PRO A 54 -3.75 13.20 -9.74
C PRO A 54 -2.43 12.66 -9.17
N ASP A 55 -1.40 13.50 -9.21
CA ASP A 55 -0.05 13.16 -8.75
C ASP A 55 -0.06 12.69 -7.29
N ASP A 56 0.79 11.70 -7.00
CA ASP A 56 0.94 11.09 -5.68
C ASP A 56 -0.38 10.54 -5.09
N GLY A 57 -1.35 10.24 -5.95
CA GLY A 57 -2.68 9.76 -5.56
C GLY A 57 -2.73 8.32 -5.05
N HIS A 58 -1.63 7.57 -5.11
CA HIS A 58 -1.52 6.18 -4.64
C HIS A 58 -0.39 6.03 -3.64
N VAL A 59 -0.59 5.15 -2.66
CA VAL A 59 0.43 4.82 -1.66
C VAL A 59 0.68 3.33 -1.76
N ILE A 60 1.93 2.92 -1.87
CA ILE A 60 2.36 1.52 -1.81
C ILE A 60 3.46 1.35 -0.75
N ILE A 61 3.80 0.11 -0.45
CA ILE A 61 4.86 -0.24 0.50
C ILE A 61 5.99 -0.92 -0.25
N ILE A 62 7.22 -0.54 0.07
CA ILE A 62 8.41 -1.28 -0.34
C ILE A 62 8.93 -2.06 0.86
N LEU A 63 9.06 -3.37 0.68
CA LEU A 63 9.69 -4.30 1.61
C LEU A 63 11.12 -4.56 1.17
N LYS A 64 12.08 -4.46 2.09
CA LYS A 64 13.44 -4.98 1.90
C LYS A 64 13.59 -6.29 2.66
N HIS A 65 13.93 -7.35 1.95
CA HIS A 65 14.09 -8.67 2.51
C HIS A 65 15.19 -9.42 1.75
N GLU A 66 16.14 -10.01 2.47
CA GLU A 66 17.24 -10.82 1.88
C GLU A 66 17.96 -10.13 0.69
N ASN A 67 18.36 -8.86 0.86
CA ASN A 67 18.98 -8.00 -0.16
C ASN A 67 18.13 -7.75 -1.42
N GLN A 68 16.84 -8.09 -1.40
CA GLN A 68 15.88 -7.85 -2.47
C GLN A 68 14.83 -6.83 -2.04
N LYS A 69 14.17 -6.23 -3.03
CA LYS A 69 13.05 -5.30 -2.83
C LYS A 69 11.79 -5.90 -3.42
N TYR A 70 10.69 -5.71 -2.70
CA TYR A 70 9.36 -6.14 -3.12
C TYR A 70 8.37 -4.99 -2.99
N ILE A 71 7.45 -4.91 -3.94
CA ILE A 71 6.24 -4.09 -3.83
C ILE A 71 5.20 -4.88 -3.05
N ILE A 72 4.66 -4.26 -2.01
CA ILE A 72 3.48 -4.73 -1.29
C ILE A 72 2.36 -3.72 -1.50
N ASP A 73 1.24 -4.19 -2.05
CA ASP A 73 0.07 -3.36 -2.31
C ASP A 73 -1.22 -4.14 -2.02
N GLY A 74 -1.91 -3.75 -0.94
CA GLY A 74 -3.25 -4.21 -0.57
C GLY A 74 -4.33 -3.18 -0.86
N GLY A 75 -4.00 -2.09 -1.57
CA GLY A 75 -4.82 -0.90 -1.72
C GLY A 75 -5.27 -0.60 -3.15
N PHE A 76 -4.83 -1.35 -4.17
CA PHE A 76 -5.13 -1.07 -5.58
C PHE A 76 -6.49 -1.63 -6.07
N ALA A 77 -7.54 -1.44 -5.27
CA ALA A 77 -8.91 -1.84 -5.57
C ALA A 77 -9.02 -3.30 -6.08
N SER A 78 -9.49 -3.53 -7.31
CA SER A 78 -9.64 -4.87 -7.90
C SER A 78 -8.35 -5.43 -8.51
N HIS A 79 -7.27 -4.66 -8.55
CA HIS A 79 -6.02 -5.02 -9.22
C HIS A 79 -4.94 -5.40 -8.19
N LEU A 80 -5.27 -6.33 -7.28
CA LEU A 80 -4.36 -6.75 -6.22
C LEU A 80 -3.45 -7.88 -6.70
N PRO A 81 -2.12 -7.78 -6.51
CA PRO A 81 -1.21 -8.88 -6.81
C PRO A 81 -1.46 -10.13 -5.94
N LEU A 82 -1.91 -9.95 -4.69
CA LEU A 82 -2.09 -11.00 -3.67
C LEU A 82 -0.79 -11.72 -3.25
N HIS A 83 0.37 -11.24 -3.69
CA HIS A 83 1.69 -11.67 -3.26
C HIS A 83 2.67 -10.49 -3.37
N PRO A 84 3.80 -10.50 -2.63
CA PRO A 84 4.88 -9.53 -2.84
C PRO A 84 5.40 -9.58 -4.27
N VAL A 85 5.46 -8.45 -4.95
CA VAL A 85 5.96 -8.37 -6.34
C VAL A 85 7.43 -8.00 -6.30
N PRO A 86 8.37 -8.86 -6.74
CA PRO A 86 9.79 -8.54 -6.72
C PRO A 86 10.13 -7.41 -7.69
N PHE A 87 11.12 -6.60 -7.35
CA PHE A 87 11.65 -5.55 -8.24
C PHE A 87 12.45 -6.13 -9.42
N ASN A 88 13.03 -7.31 -9.23
CA ASN A 88 13.85 -7.99 -10.20
C ASN A 88 13.10 -9.24 -10.67
N ASN A 89 13.04 -9.45 -11.98
CA ASN A 89 12.51 -10.67 -12.59
C ASN A 89 13.55 -11.79 -12.56
#